data_AF-A0A1M2W7I1-F1
#
_entry.id   AF-A0A1M2W7I1-F1
#
_cell.length_a   1.000
_cell.length_b   1.000
_cell.length_c   1.000
_cell.angle_alpha   90.00
_cell.angle_beta   90.00
_cell.angle_gamma   90.00
#
_symmetry.space_group_name_H-M   'P 1'
#
loop_
_entity.id
_entity.type
_entity.pdbx_description
1 polymer ?
#
loop_
_entity_poly.entity_id
_entity_poly.type
_entity_poly.pdbx_seq_one_letter_code
_entity_poly.pdbx_strand_id
1 'polypeptide(L)'
;MGRPSWASDEQTEWLWDRHDMFLAARRDTDPDTDTVSNFMTKTHQLFFDEFPLCADPLEPSPDGQVPTREERIAKREHQIYWWFWNRRFKKKSDRKAAHAGRFLGLVPKRARALQPYQAYMHLYKEKIMPEISDRYAEYKAELPEGEEPTKWWPFCMEQVKKLLENETDAVKAEVETKRKAAKTGVDWDVIFNADHDDDAVPITHEQALQMQSIIDNLPKVLQDLLKNVEKQASWKGCVLVGGPLPESGKLTVLCVHQGRTCNLGNNFPQASDAWSAVEEAFSKFIANCFPGDAAQRLADAFNAIPETAGSEQVTQDTPTPPSTSNSSAAASITSATPTESSPISPTTQSTTAPPKRTGRGSKGKKGTVRAKRTEGTSTDGLSNAAITPTPSLNASKAGQQIQI
;
A
#
# COMPACT_ATOMS: atom_id res chain seq x y z
N MET A 1 -18.07 19.97 4.69
CA MET A 1 -17.84 20.71 5.94
C MET A 1 -17.72 19.70 7.08
N GLY A 2 -16.60 19.69 7.81
CA GLY A 2 -16.46 18.81 8.98
C GLY A 2 -17.43 19.25 10.08
N ARG A 3 -17.95 18.31 10.87
CA ARG A 3 -18.72 18.68 12.07
C ARG A 3 -17.83 19.54 12.97
N PRO A 4 -18.32 20.68 13.49
CA PRO A 4 -17.55 21.49 14.42
C PRO A 4 -17.13 20.65 15.63
N SER A 5 -15.91 20.87 16.12
CA SER A 5 -15.42 20.22 17.34
C SER A 5 -16.28 20.66 18.53
N TRP A 6 -16.62 19.74 19.42
CA TRP A 6 -17.31 20.09 20.67
C TRP A 6 -16.36 20.69 21.71
N ALA A 7 -15.06 20.40 21.57
CA ALA A 7 -14.01 20.89 22.45
C ALA A 7 -13.32 22.10 21.81
N SER A 8 -13.00 23.11 22.63
CA SER A 8 -12.11 24.20 22.22
C SER A 8 -10.70 23.69 21.93
N ASP A 9 -9.85 24.55 21.35
CA ASP A 9 -8.46 24.20 21.07
C ASP A 9 -7.69 23.91 22.37
N GLU A 10 -7.90 24.72 23.42
CA GLU A 10 -7.31 24.53 24.76
C GLU A 10 -7.76 23.20 25.40
N GLN A 11 -9.06 22.88 25.34
CA GLN A 11 -9.58 21.61 25.82
C GLN A 11 -8.99 20.42 25.03
N THR A 12 -8.77 20.62 23.74
CA THR A 12 -8.21 19.58 22.87
C THR A 12 -6.74 19.32 23.19
N GLU A 13 -5.94 20.36 23.40
CA GLU A 13 -4.55 20.25 23.84
C GLU A 13 -4.45 19.54 25.20
N TRP A 14 -5.29 19.95 26.16
CA TRP A 14 -5.36 19.32 27.48
C TRP A 14 -5.67 17.82 27.42
N LEU A 15 -6.55 17.41 26.50
CA LEU A 15 -6.90 16.00 26.29
C LEU A 15 -5.76 15.22 25.63
N TRP A 16 -4.96 15.87 24.77
CA TRP A 16 -3.79 15.26 24.14
C TRP A 16 -2.68 14.98 25.14
N ASP A 17 -2.40 15.89 26.08
CA ASP A 17 -1.38 15.71 27.11
C ASP A 17 -1.62 14.46 27.98
N ARG A 18 -2.88 14.05 28.11
CA ARG A 18 -3.29 12.88 28.90
C ARG A 18 -3.51 11.63 28.05
N HIS A 19 -3.34 11.71 26.73
CA HIS A 19 -3.57 10.59 25.82
C HIS A 19 -2.63 9.41 26.07
N ASP A 20 -1.36 9.68 26.38
CA ASP A 20 -0.39 8.62 26.67
C ASP A 20 -0.73 7.87 27.96
N MET A 21 -1.27 8.57 28.97
CA MET A 21 -1.75 7.95 30.21
C MET A 21 -2.95 7.03 29.97
N PHE A 22 -3.88 7.44 29.11
CA PHE A 22 -5.00 6.59 28.67
C PHE A 22 -4.50 5.32 27.96
N LEU A 23 -3.51 5.45 27.08
CA LEU A 23 -2.91 4.31 26.38
C LEU A 23 -2.16 3.37 27.33
N ALA A 24 -1.51 3.89 28.37
CA ALA A 24 -0.87 3.10 29.41
C ALA A 24 -1.90 2.34 30.28
N ALA A 25 -2.91 3.04 30.82
CA ALA A 25 -3.97 2.43 31.62
C ALA A 25 -4.65 1.26 30.88
N ARG A 26 -4.86 1.41 29.56
CA ARG A 26 -5.43 0.35 28.74
C ARG A 26 -4.49 -0.83 28.48
N ARG A 27 -3.18 -0.59 28.41
CA ARG A 27 -2.19 -1.66 28.22
C ARG A 27 -2.08 -2.50 29.49
N ASP A 28 -2.16 -1.84 30.63
CA ASP A 28 -2.02 -2.42 31.96
C ASP A 28 -3.39 -2.79 32.55
N THR A 29 -4.40 -3.05 31.70
CA THR A 29 -5.71 -3.52 32.15
C THR A 29 -5.59 -5.00 32.54
N ASP A 30 -5.33 -5.25 33.82
CA ASP A 30 -5.51 -6.56 34.42
C ASP A 30 -7.00 -6.85 34.63
N PRO A 31 -7.44 -8.12 34.49
CA PRO A 31 -8.86 -8.48 34.63
C PRO A 31 -9.46 -8.09 35.99
N ASP A 32 -8.62 -8.00 37.03
CA ASP A 32 -9.05 -7.67 38.40
C ASP A 32 -8.92 -6.17 38.73
N THR A 33 -8.28 -5.37 37.87
CA THR A 33 -8.13 -3.92 38.11
C THR A 33 -8.69 -3.09 36.98
N ASP A 34 -9.75 -2.33 37.27
CA ASP A 34 -10.36 -1.41 36.30
C ASP A 34 -9.54 -0.11 36.20
N THR A 35 -8.32 -0.24 35.71
CA THR A 35 -7.35 0.85 35.54
C THR A 35 -7.86 1.92 34.56
N VAL A 36 -8.67 1.52 33.58
CA VAL A 36 -9.29 2.44 32.62
C VAL A 36 -10.39 3.26 33.29
N SER A 37 -11.32 2.66 34.04
CA SER A 37 -12.35 3.41 34.76
C SER A 37 -11.73 4.37 35.78
N ASN A 38 -10.70 3.92 36.50
CA ASN A 38 -9.94 4.79 37.41
C ASN A 38 -9.30 5.98 36.70
N PHE A 39 -8.74 5.78 35.50
CA PHE A 39 -8.22 6.86 34.67
C PHE A 39 -9.35 7.82 34.23
N MET A 40 -10.49 7.30 33.78
CA MET A 40 -11.60 8.14 33.31
C MET A 40 -12.18 8.99 34.44
N THR A 41 -12.45 8.40 35.60
CA THR A 41 -12.96 9.12 36.78
C THR A 41 -12.02 10.26 37.17
N LYS A 42 -10.71 10.01 37.25
CA LYS A 42 -9.71 11.06 37.54
C LYS A 42 -9.66 12.13 36.45
N THR A 43 -9.74 11.72 35.19
CA THR A 43 -9.67 12.63 34.05
C THR A 43 -10.90 13.53 33.97
N HIS A 44 -12.10 13.00 34.25
CA HIS A 44 -13.31 13.81 34.31
C HIS A 44 -13.21 14.86 35.41
N GLN A 45 -12.80 14.46 36.63
CA GLN A 45 -12.63 15.39 37.74
C GLN A 45 -11.65 16.52 37.38
N LEU A 46 -10.44 16.18 36.93
CA LEU A 46 -9.45 17.17 36.54
C LEU A 46 -9.91 18.06 35.38
N PHE A 47 -10.69 17.51 34.45
CA PHE A 47 -11.23 18.29 33.33
C PHE A 47 -12.23 19.33 33.81
N PHE A 48 -13.12 18.99 34.75
CA PHE A 48 -14.10 19.94 35.29
C PHE A 48 -13.52 20.91 36.30
N ASP A 49 -12.41 20.56 36.96
CA ASP A 49 -11.65 21.48 37.81
C ASP A 49 -10.97 22.57 36.96
N GLU A 50 -10.37 22.20 35.83
CA GLU A 50 -9.67 23.13 34.90
C GLU A 50 -10.64 23.91 34.00
N PHE A 51 -11.66 23.23 33.49
CA PHE A 51 -12.72 23.79 32.67
C PHE A 51 -14.05 23.65 33.39
N PRO A 52 -14.31 24.46 34.44
CA PRO A 52 -15.63 24.55 35.00
C PRO A 52 -16.63 24.75 33.88
N LEU A 53 -17.80 24.12 34.01
CA LEU A 53 -18.93 24.44 33.15
C LEU A 53 -19.32 25.89 33.49
N CYS A 54 -18.61 26.86 32.92
CA CYS A 54 -18.94 28.26 33.03
C CYS A 54 -20.42 28.40 32.72
N ALA A 55 -21.08 29.31 33.43
CA ALA A 55 -22.49 29.62 33.29
C ALA A 55 -22.77 30.32 31.96
N ASP A 56 -22.22 29.81 30.87
CA ASP A 56 -22.56 30.20 29.52
C ASP A 56 -24.09 30.16 29.42
N PRO A 57 -24.71 31.28 28.99
CA PRO A 57 -26.14 31.39 28.85
C PRO A 57 -26.65 30.19 28.07
N LEU A 58 -27.60 29.48 28.68
CA LEU A 58 -28.22 28.30 28.09
C LEU A 58 -28.87 28.72 26.78
N GLU A 59 -28.30 28.33 25.65
CA GLU A 59 -29.07 28.27 24.43
C GLU A 59 -30.19 27.25 24.68
N PRO A 60 -31.46 27.66 24.64
CA PRO A 60 -32.56 26.72 24.85
C PRO A 60 -32.43 25.62 23.80
N SER A 61 -32.53 24.37 24.25
CA SER A 61 -32.71 23.24 23.32
C SER A 61 -33.89 23.56 22.39
N PRO A 62 -33.90 23.11 21.13
CA PRO A 62 -35.05 23.30 20.23
C PRO A 62 -36.40 22.86 20.84
N ASP A 63 -36.38 21.99 21.85
CA ASP A 63 -37.56 21.53 22.60
C ASP A 63 -37.97 22.44 23.78
N GLY A 64 -37.29 23.58 23.96
CA GLY A 64 -37.56 24.55 25.04
C GLY A 64 -37.16 24.08 26.46
N GLN A 65 -36.69 22.84 26.62
CA GLN A 65 -36.18 22.34 27.90
C GLN A 65 -34.72 22.75 28.09
N VAL A 66 -34.47 23.39 29.25
CA VAL A 66 -33.14 23.75 29.71
C VAL A 66 -32.50 22.50 30.32
N PRO A 67 -31.40 21.96 29.76
CA PRO A 67 -30.77 20.76 30.29
C PRO A 67 -30.33 20.97 31.73
N THR A 68 -30.59 19.97 32.58
CA THR A 68 -30.14 20.04 33.98
C THR A 68 -28.60 20.06 34.05
N ARG A 69 -28.05 20.57 35.14
CA ARG A 69 -26.60 20.59 35.35
C ARG A 69 -26.00 19.17 35.25
N GLU A 70 -26.71 18.18 35.77
CA GLU A 70 -26.30 16.77 35.75
C GLU A 70 -26.25 16.22 34.33
N GLU A 71 -27.25 16.51 33.49
CA GLU A 71 -27.24 16.12 32.07
C GLU A 71 -26.08 16.74 31.30
N ARG A 72 -25.72 17.99 31.61
CA ARG A 72 -24.56 18.65 30.99
C ARG A 72 -23.24 17.98 31.38
N ILE A 73 -23.10 17.60 32.65
CA ILE A 73 -21.94 16.85 33.14
C ILE A 73 -21.87 15.50 32.43
N ALA A 74 -22.95 14.71 32.47
CA ALA A 74 -23.00 13.39 31.84
C ALA A 74 -22.71 13.44 30.34
N LYS A 75 -23.26 14.44 29.62
CA LYS A 75 -22.95 14.66 28.20
C LYS A 75 -21.47 14.94 27.97
N ARG A 76 -20.86 15.78 28.82
CA ARG A 76 -19.45 16.15 28.70
C ARG A 76 -18.52 14.98 29.06
N GLU A 77 -18.83 14.21 30.10
CA GLU A 77 -18.14 12.95 30.43
C GLU A 77 -18.17 11.97 29.26
N HIS A 78 -19.34 11.79 28.65
CA HIS A 78 -19.49 10.93 27.48
C HIS A 78 -18.66 11.42 26.28
N GLN A 79 -18.63 12.73 26.06
CA GLN A 79 -17.81 13.36 25.03
C GLN A 79 -16.30 13.14 25.26
N ILE A 80 -15.82 13.29 26.50
CA ILE A 80 -14.42 13.00 26.89
C ILE A 80 -14.12 11.52 26.67
N TYR A 81 -15.03 10.63 27.10
CA TYR A 81 -14.90 9.19 26.90
C TYR A 81 -14.70 8.82 25.44
N TRP A 82 -15.61 9.27 24.57
CA TRP A 82 -15.49 9.00 23.14
C TRP A 82 -14.34 9.72 22.48
N TRP A 83 -13.88 10.86 23.02
CA TRP A 83 -12.70 11.55 22.51
C TRP A 83 -11.46 10.66 22.62
N PHE A 84 -11.20 10.08 23.80
CA PHE A 84 -10.09 9.15 24.01
C PHE A 84 -10.28 7.85 23.22
N TRP A 85 -11.50 7.30 23.24
CA TRP A 85 -11.79 6.02 22.59
C TRP A 85 -11.70 6.10 21.06
N ASN A 86 -12.18 7.17 20.42
CA ASN A 86 -12.07 7.33 18.97
C ASN A 86 -10.64 7.64 18.51
N ARG A 87 -9.83 8.25 19.38
CA ARG A 87 -8.42 8.58 19.12
C ARG A 87 -7.44 7.49 19.59
N ARG A 88 -7.92 6.39 20.19
CA ARG A 88 -7.10 5.22 20.55
C ARG A 88 -6.43 4.58 19.34
N PHE A 89 -7.09 4.69 18.18
CA PHE A 89 -6.49 4.35 16.92
C PHE A 89 -5.73 5.60 16.46
N LYS A 90 -4.41 5.66 16.71
CA LYS A 90 -3.51 6.65 16.05
C LYS A 90 -4.05 6.87 14.65
N LYS A 91 -4.46 8.11 14.33
CA LYS A 91 -5.28 8.44 13.16
C LYS A 91 -4.93 7.47 12.05
N LYS A 92 -5.92 6.70 11.58
CA LYS A 92 -5.70 5.85 10.42
C LYS A 92 -5.21 6.67 9.24
N SER A 93 -5.15 8.01 9.22
CA SER A 93 -4.37 8.76 8.21
C SER A 93 -2.87 8.46 8.28
N ASP A 94 -2.26 8.45 9.45
CA ASP A 94 -0.83 8.12 9.61
C ASP A 94 -0.61 6.62 9.49
N ARG A 95 -1.57 5.83 9.95
CA ARG A 95 -1.56 4.37 9.71
C ARG A 95 -1.92 3.99 8.28
N LYS A 96 -2.63 4.80 7.49
CA LYS A 96 -2.96 4.55 6.08
C LYS A 96 -1.87 5.11 5.20
N ALA A 97 -1.12 6.14 5.60
CA ALA A 97 0.18 6.45 5.04
C ALA A 97 1.19 5.32 5.37
N ALA A 98 1.24 4.88 6.63
CA ALA A 98 2.14 3.79 7.05
C ALA A 98 1.68 2.39 6.60
N HIS A 99 0.41 2.15 6.26
CA HIS A 99 -0.07 0.88 5.68
C HIS A 99 -0.18 0.93 4.16
N ALA A 100 -0.46 2.09 3.54
CA ALA A 100 -0.23 2.26 2.11
C ALA A 100 1.27 2.12 1.78
N GLY A 101 2.16 2.40 2.75
CA GLY A 101 3.58 2.05 2.68
C GLY A 101 3.97 0.64 3.19
N ARG A 102 3.04 -0.18 3.73
CA ARG A 102 3.34 -1.57 4.17
C ARG A 102 3.09 -2.62 3.10
N PHE A 103 2.17 -2.36 2.18
CA PHE A 103 2.13 -3.13 0.95
C PHE A 103 2.96 -2.35 -0.05
N LEU A 104 4.16 -2.86 -0.32
CA LEU A 104 4.96 -2.46 -1.46
C LEU A 104 3.98 -2.39 -2.63
N GLY A 105 3.69 -1.20 -3.16
CA GLY A 105 2.75 -1.00 -4.27
C GLY A 105 3.20 -1.67 -5.58
N LEU A 106 4.13 -2.62 -5.49
CA LEU A 106 4.69 -3.46 -6.55
C LEU A 106 3.66 -4.42 -7.12
N VAL A 107 2.66 -4.82 -6.32
CA VAL A 107 1.49 -5.50 -6.88
C VAL A 107 0.52 -4.40 -7.27
N PRO A 108 0.37 -4.07 -8.58
CA PRO A 108 -0.72 -3.20 -9.00
C PRO A 108 -1.99 -3.82 -8.43
N LYS A 109 -2.76 -3.02 -7.67
CA LYS A 109 -4.03 -3.51 -7.11
C LYS A 109 -4.81 -4.03 -8.30
N ARG A 110 -5.00 -5.36 -8.37
CA ARG A 110 -5.76 -5.99 -9.44
C ARG A 110 -7.03 -5.17 -9.62
N ALA A 111 -7.15 -4.55 -10.79
CA ALA A 111 -8.29 -3.72 -11.09
C ALA A 111 -9.51 -4.62 -10.89
N ARG A 112 -10.35 -4.27 -9.91
CA ARG A 112 -11.59 -5.00 -9.71
C ARG A 112 -12.42 -4.75 -10.96
N ALA A 113 -12.98 -5.82 -11.52
CA ALA A 113 -13.92 -5.70 -12.63
C ALA A 113 -14.97 -4.64 -12.25
N LEU A 114 -15.12 -3.63 -13.10
CA LEU A 114 -16.09 -2.56 -12.88
C LEU A 114 -17.48 -3.17 -12.76
N GLN A 115 -18.36 -2.60 -11.93
CA GLN A 115 -19.76 -3.01 -11.97
C GLN A 115 -20.38 -2.58 -13.31
N PRO A 116 -21.38 -3.30 -13.87
CA PRO A 116 -21.95 -2.98 -15.19
C PRO A 116 -22.36 -1.51 -15.36
N TYR A 117 -23.05 -0.93 -14.37
CA TYR A 117 -23.44 0.48 -14.41
C TYR A 117 -22.24 1.45 -14.38
N GLN A 118 -21.11 1.07 -13.77
CA GLN A 118 -19.89 1.88 -13.78
C GLN A 118 -19.24 1.86 -15.16
N ALA A 119 -19.17 0.70 -15.80
CA ALA A 119 -18.67 0.57 -17.17
C ALA A 119 -19.57 1.33 -18.16
N TYR A 120 -20.89 1.26 -17.99
CA TYR A 120 -21.88 2.04 -18.76
C TYR A 120 -21.68 3.55 -18.58
N MET A 121 -21.53 4.01 -17.33
CA MET A 121 -21.27 5.42 -17.02
C MET A 121 -19.94 5.92 -17.61
N HIS A 122 -18.92 5.06 -17.73
CA HIS A 122 -17.65 5.40 -18.38
C HIS A 122 -17.74 5.43 -19.91
N LEU A 123 -18.62 4.66 -20.54
CA LEU A 123 -18.81 4.64 -22.00
C LEU A 123 -19.65 5.82 -22.47
N TYR A 124 -20.81 6.04 -21.83
CA TYR A 124 -21.82 6.98 -22.32
C TYR A 124 -21.99 8.18 -21.40
N LYS A 125 -20.91 8.57 -20.70
CA LYS A 125 -20.92 9.67 -19.72
C LYS A 125 -21.59 10.94 -20.27
N GLU A 126 -21.25 11.32 -21.50
CA GLU A 126 -21.71 12.56 -22.13
C GLU A 126 -23.20 12.52 -22.46
N LYS A 127 -23.74 11.35 -22.80
CA LYS A 127 -25.17 11.17 -23.10
C LYS A 127 -26.01 11.09 -21.83
N ILE A 128 -25.59 10.29 -20.84
CA ILE A 128 -26.44 9.95 -19.69
C ILE A 128 -26.40 10.99 -18.57
N MET A 129 -25.27 11.71 -18.39
CA MET A 129 -25.13 12.64 -17.27
C MET A 129 -26.09 13.84 -17.37
N PRO A 130 -26.28 14.48 -18.54
CA PRO A 130 -27.28 15.53 -18.71
C PRO A 130 -28.70 15.03 -18.41
N GLU A 131 -29.08 13.86 -18.95
CA GLU A 131 -30.40 13.28 -18.74
C GLU A 131 -30.67 13.01 -17.24
N ILE A 132 -29.68 12.53 -16.50
CA ILE A 132 -29.80 12.29 -15.06
C ILE A 132 -29.88 13.60 -14.28
N SER A 133 -29.18 14.67 -14.70
CA SER A 133 -29.28 15.98 -14.05
C SER A 133 -30.66 16.60 -14.23
N ASP A 134 -31.23 16.46 -15.42
CA ASP A 134 -32.56 16.97 -15.73
C ASP A 134 -33.62 16.25 -14.89
N ARG A 135 -33.57 14.90 -14.85
CA ARG A 135 -34.44 14.08 -13.99
C ARG A 135 -34.29 14.39 -12.50
N TYR A 136 -33.11 14.80 -12.05
CA TYR A 136 -32.91 15.19 -10.64
C TYR A 136 -33.46 16.58 -10.33
N ALA A 137 -33.44 17.49 -11.31
CA ALA A 137 -34.09 18.79 -11.18
C ALA A 137 -35.61 18.62 -11.10
N GLU A 138 -36.18 17.74 -11.93
CA GLU A 138 -37.60 17.36 -11.88
C GLU A 138 -37.95 16.72 -10.53
N TYR A 139 -37.18 15.73 -10.07
CA TYR A 139 -37.37 15.09 -8.77
C TYR A 139 -37.35 16.09 -7.60
N LYS A 140 -36.49 17.12 -7.67
CA LYS A 140 -36.45 18.18 -6.65
C LYS A 140 -37.66 19.10 -6.71
N ALA A 141 -38.26 19.31 -7.88
CA ALA A 141 -39.43 20.14 -8.06
C ALA A 141 -40.73 19.43 -7.64
N GLU A 142 -40.78 18.10 -7.78
CA GLU A 142 -41.92 17.27 -7.38
C GLU A 142 -41.96 16.95 -5.88
N LEU A 143 -40.86 17.16 -5.17
CA LEU A 143 -40.76 16.80 -3.75
C LEU A 143 -41.68 17.71 -2.91
N PRO A 144 -42.58 17.16 -2.06
CA PRO A 144 -43.46 17.97 -1.23
C PRO A 144 -42.65 18.85 -0.28
N GLU A 145 -43.20 20.03 0.00
CA GLU A 145 -42.58 21.03 0.87
C GLU A 145 -42.37 20.46 2.28
N GLY A 146 -41.14 20.04 2.60
CA GLY A 146 -40.76 19.48 3.90
C GLY A 146 -39.93 18.20 3.86
N GLU A 147 -39.86 17.51 2.73
CA GLU A 147 -38.98 16.32 2.59
C GLU A 147 -37.56 16.73 2.14
N GLU A 148 -36.54 16.05 2.69
CA GLU A 148 -35.15 16.27 2.26
C GLU A 148 -34.86 15.48 0.96
N PRO A 149 -34.42 16.13 -0.13
CA PRO A 149 -34.08 15.43 -1.36
C PRO A 149 -32.98 14.38 -1.13
N THR A 150 -33.15 13.21 -1.76
CA THR A 150 -32.10 12.20 -1.80
C THR A 150 -30.79 12.81 -2.33
N LYS A 151 -29.66 12.43 -1.74
CA LYS A 151 -28.34 12.90 -2.19
C LYS A 151 -28.13 12.55 -3.67
N TRP A 152 -27.50 13.45 -4.40
CA TRP A 152 -27.23 13.33 -5.85
C TRP A 152 -26.62 11.98 -6.26
N TRP A 153 -25.61 11.49 -5.51
CA TRP A 153 -24.86 10.31 -5.94
C TRP A 153 -25.66 8.99 -5.85
N PRO A 154 -26.36 8.67 -4.74
CA PRO A 154 -27.31 7.57 -4.71
C PRO A 154 -28.37 7.65 -5.82
N PHE A 155 -28.98 8.82 -6.03
CA PHE A 155 -29.97 9.04 -7.09
C PHE A 155 -29.39 8.74 -8.47
N CYS A 156 -28.21 9.29 -8.77
CA CYS A 156 -27.50 9.05 -10.01
C CYS A 156 -27.23 7.56 -10.24
N MET A 157 -26.74 6.81 -9.23
CA MET A 157 -26.51 5.38 -9.38
C MET A 157 -27.79 4.59 -9.69
N GLU A 158 -28.91 4.93 -9.06
CA GLU A 158 -30.20 4.28 -9.33
C GLU A 158 -30.68 4.58 -10.75
N GLN A 159 -30.56 5.83 -11.21
CA GLN A 159 -30.95 6.23 -12.56
C GLN A 159 -30.06 5.57 -13.62
N VAL A 160 -28.73 5.51 -13.42
CA VAL A 160 -27.81 4.81 -14.34
C VAL A 160 -28.18 3.33 -14.45
N LYS A 161 -28.57 2.67 -13.35
CA LYS A 161 -29.02 1.27 -13.38
C LYS A 161 -30.32 1.11 -14.19
N LYS A 162 -31.31 1.96 -13.95
CA LYS A 162 -32.57 1.97 -14.70
C LYS A 162 -32.36 2.22 -16.20
N LEU A 163 -31.48 3.17 -16.55
CA LEU A 163 -31.11 3.43 -17.93
C LEU A 163 -30.43 2.21 -18.56
N LEU A 164 -29.49 1.58 -17.86
CA LEU A 164 -28.82 0.36 -18.36
C LEU A 164 -29.79 -0.81 -18.55
N GLU A 165 -30.79 -0.97 -17.67
CA GLU A 165 -31.82 -2.01 -17.80
C GLU A 165 -32.72 -1.80 -19.02
N ASN A 166 -33.04 -0.53 -19.34
CA ASN A 166 -33.89 -0.14 -20.47
C ASN A 166 -33.15 -0.04 -21.81
N GLU A 167 -31.82 0.04 -21.80
CA GLU A 167 -31.01 0.09 -23.02
C GLU A 167 -31.04 -1.23 -23.80
N THR A 168 -30.70 -1.12 -25.09
CA THR A 168 -30.69 -2.24 -26.02
C THR A 168 -29.67 -3.32 -25.63
N ASP A 169 -29.92 -4.57 -26.04
CA ASP A 169 -29.01 -5.69 -25.76
C ASP A 169 -27.62 -5.50 -26.38
N ALA A 170 -27.53 -4.76 -27.50
CA ALA A 170 -26.26 -4.40 -28.12
C ALA A 170 -25.39 -3.53 -27.18
N VAL A 171 -25.99 -2.50 -26.55
CA VAL A 171 -25.29 -1.64 -25.59
C VAL A 171 -24.87 -2.43 -24.35
N LYS A 172 -25.72 -3.33 -23.85
CA LYS A 172 -25.38 -4.20 -22.72
C LYS A 172 -24.19 -5.11 -23.03
N ALA A 173 -24.12 -5.65 -24.26
CA ALA A 173 -22.99 -6.46 -24.71
C ALA A 173 -21.68 -5.64 -24.83
N GLU A 174 -21.76 -4.39 -25.29
CA GLU A 174 -20.60 -3.47 -25.34
C GLU A 174 -20.08 -3.15 -23.93
N VAL A 175 -20.99 -2.86 -22.99
CA VAL A 175 -20.66 -2.62 -21.58
C VAL A 175 -19.98 -3.83 -20.95
N GLU A 176 -20.45 -5.04 -21.21
CA GLU A 176 -19.82 -6.29 -20.74
C GLU A 176 -18.43 -6.51 -21.35
N THR A 177 -18.26 -6.19 -22.65
CA THR A 177 -16.96 -6.23 -23.31
C THR A 177 -15.97 -5.29 -22.62
N LYS A 178 -16.37 -4.04 -22.36
CA LYS A 178 -15.51 -3.09 -21.63
C LYS A 178 -15.25 -3.51 -20.19
N ARG A 179 -16.25 -4.09 -19.50
CA ARG A 179 -16.09 -4.62 -18.14
C ARG A 179 -15.02 -5.72 -18.09
N LYS A 180 -15.02 -6.61 -19.08
CA LYS A 180 -14.02 -7.68 -19.22
C LYS A 180 -12.65 -7.11 -19.60
N ALA A 181 -12.59 -6.13 -20.50
CA ALA A 181 -11.36 -5.45 -20.88
C ALA A 181 -10.71 -4.67 -19.71
N ALA A 182 -11.51 -4.14 -18.78
CA ALA A 182 -10.97 -3.52 -17.56
C ALA A 182 -10.44 -4.54 -16.53
N LYS A 183 -10.82 -5.82 -16.65
CA LYS A 183 -10.37 -6.90 -15.76
C LYS A 183 -9.02 -7.47 -16.21
N THR A 184 -8.67 -7.35 -17.49
CA THR A 184 -7.35 -7.69 -18.03
C THR A 184 -6.32 -6.66 -17.57
N GLY A 185 -6.03 -6.65 -16.26
CA GLY A 185 -4.69 -6.28 -15.83
C GLY A 185 -3.72 -7.18 -16.57
N VAL A 186 -2.61 -6.61 -17.03
CA VAL A 186 -1.57 -7.30 -17.78
C VAL A 186 -1.17 -8.55 -17.01
N ASP A 187 -1.53 -9.72 -17.53
CA ASP A 187 -1.12 -10.98 -16.94
C ASP A 187 0.28 -11.29 -17.48
N TRP A 188 1.29 -10.84 -16.74
CA TRP A 188 2.69 -10.99 -17.14
C TRP A 188 3.09 -12.45 -17.32
N ASP A 189 2.46 -13.39 -16.60
CA ASP A 189 2.70 -14.81 -16.81
C ASP A 189 2.24 -15.27 -18.19
N VAL A 190 1.14 -14.72 -18.72
CA VAL A 190 0.68 -15.03 -20.09
C VAL A 190 1.61 -14.42 -21.13
N ILE A 191 2.20 -13.24 -20.86
CA ILE A 191 3.12 -12.59 -21.81
C ILE A 191 4.43 -13.35 -21.94
N PHE A 192 5.00 -13.83 -20.82
CA PHE A 192 6.32 -14.47 -20.83
C PHE A 192 6.29 -15.99 -20.94
N ASN A 193 5.20 -16.64 -20.48
CA ASN A 193 5.08 -18.10 -20.47
C ASN A 193 4.05 -18.63 -21.48
N ALA A 194 3.54 -17.79 -22.40
CA ALA A 194 2.92 -18.34 -23.60
C ALA A 194 4.03 -19.09 -24.34
N ASP A 195 3.99 -20.43 -24.26
CA ASP A 195 4.79 -21.32 -25.09
C ASP A 195 4.71 -20.82 -26.55
N HIS A 196 5.79 -21.01 -27.32
CA HIS A 196 6.05 -20.47 -28.67
C HIS A 196 4.97 -20.68 -29.77
N ASP A 197 3.74 -21.03 -29.42
CA ASP A 197 2.59 -21.02 -30.31
C ASP A 197 2.23 -19.58 -30.71
N ASP A 198 1.74 -19.43 -31.95
CA ASP A 198 1.38 -18.18 -32.65
C ASP A 198 0.36 -17.26 -31.91
N ASP A 199 -0.08 -17.63 -30.69
CA ASP A 199 -1.04 -16.90 -29.87
C ASP A 199 -0.38 -15.92 -28.88
N ALA A 200 0.91 -15.64 -29.01
CA ALA A 200 1.61 -14.69 -28.14
C ALA A 200 0.98 -13.29 -28.28
N VAL A 201 0.30 -12.83 -27.22
CA VAL A 201 -0.31 -11.50 -27.19
C VAL A 201 0.78 -10.44 -27.38
N PRO A 202 0.65 -9.54 -28.38
CA PRO A 202 1.65 -8.51 -28.62
C PRO A 202 1.74 -7.58 -27.41
N ILE A 203 2.97 -7.33 -26.96
CA ILE A 203 3.24 -6.39 -25.87
C ILE A 203 3.02 -4.99 -26.41
N THR A 204 2.15 -4.22 -25.77
CA THR A 204 1.90 -2.84 -26.20
C THR A 204 2.96 -1.89 -25.66
N HIS A 205 3.21 -0.78 -26.37
CA HIS A 205 4.13 0.26 -25.93
C HIS A 205 3.79 0.80 -24.52
N GLU A 206 2.50 0.99 -24.24
CA GLU A 206 2.02 1.43 -22.92
C GLU A 206 2.36 0.43 -21.81
N GLN A 207 2.28 -0.88 -22.09
CA GLN A 207 2.67 -1.92 -21.13
C GLN A 207 4.17 -1.90 -20.85
N ALA A 208 4.98 -1.73 -21.89
CA ALA A 208 6.44 -1.63 -21.75
C ALA A 208 6.85 -0.41 -20.91
N LEU A 209 6.24 0.76 -21.15
CA LEU A 209 6.44 1.97 -20.34
C LEU A 209 6.00 1.76 -18.89
N GLN A 210 4.85 1.13 -18.67
CA GLN A 210 4.36 0.81 -17.33
C GLN A 210 5.35 -0.09 -16.58
N MET A 211 5.90 -1.10 -17.26
CA MET A 211 6.86 -2.02 -16.66
C MET A 211 8.17 -1.32 -16.32
N GLN A 212 8.72 -0.50 -17.22
CA GLN A 212 9.92 0.29 -16.95
C GLN A 212 9.71 1.19 -15.73
N SER A 213 8.57 1.87 -15.64
CA SER A 213 8.24 2.70 -14.47
C SER A 213 8.20 1.90 -13.17
N ILE A 214 7.70 0.66 -13.19
CA ILE A 214 7.72 -0.23 -12.01
C ILE A 214 9.17 -0.61 -11.65
N ILE A 215 9.99 -0.95 -12.63
CA ILE A 215 11.40 -1.31 -12.45
C ILE A 215 12.19 -0.14 -11.84
N ASP A 216 12.01 1.08 -12.35
CA ASP A 216 12.72 2.27 -11.84
C ASP A 216 12.38 2.59 -10.38
N ASN A 217 11.15 2.28 -9.96
CA ASN A 217 10.69 2.48 -8.59
C ASN A 217 11.10 1.33 -7.64
N LEU A 218 11.43 0.16 -8.18
CA LEU A 218 11.70 -1.06 -7.41
C LEU A 218 12.86 -0.91 -6.41
N PRO A 219 14.04 -0.33 -6.75
CA PRO A 219 15.15 -0.20 -5.80
C PRO A 219 14.76 0.55 -4.52
N LYS A 220 14.04 1.66 -4.66
CA LYS A 220 13.57 2.47 -3.52
C LYS A 220 12.61 1.68 -2.64
N VAL A 221 11.66 0.97 -3.26
CA VAL A 221 10.65 0.19 -2.55
C VAL A 221 11.29 -0.98 -1.79
N LEU A 222 12.23 -1.70 -2.40
CA LEU A 222 12.97 -2.78 -1.76
C LEU A 222 13.89 -2.27 -0.63
N GLN A 223 14.51 -1.11 -0.80
CA GLN A 223 15.31 -0.50 0.26
C GLN A 223 14.45 -0.14 1.48
N ASP A 224 13.27 0.44 1.26
CA ASP A 224 12.36 0.80 2.33
C ASP A 224 11.77 -0.44 3.02
N LEU A 225 11.49 -1.52 2.25
CA LEU A 225 11.16 -2.83 2.82
C LEU A 225 12.24 -3.31 3.79
N LEU A 226 13.48 -3.37 3.33
CA LEU A 226 14.58 -3.89 4.12
C LEU A 226 14.87 -3.02 5.36
N LYS A 227 14.77 -1.69 5.24
CA LYS A 227 14.85 -0.78 6.39
C LYS A 227 13.75 -1.05 7.41
N ASN A 228 12.54 -1.33 6.95
CA ASN A 228 11.42 -1.64 7.85
C ASN A 228 11.61 -2.99 8.55
N VAL A 229 12.12 -4.00 7.84
CA VAL A 229 12.50 -5.31 8.41
C VAL A 229 13.58 -5.14 9.47
N GLU A 230 14.61 -4.35 9.18
CA GLU A 230 15.66 -4.03 10.15
C GLU A 230 15.06 -3.31 11.38
N LYS A 231 14.23 -2.30 11.18
CA LYS A 231 13.66 -1.52 12.30
C LYS A 231 12.77 -2.38 13.20
N GLN A 232 12.05 -3.35 12.65
CA GLN A 232 11.07 -4.15 13.40
C GLN A 232 11.68 -5.41 14.02
N ALA A 233 12.57 -6.09 13.29
CA ALA A 233 13.12 -7.37 13.70
C ALA A 233 14.63 -7.31 14.02
N SER A 234 15.29 -6.17 13.80
CA SER A 234 16.76 -6.05 13.83
C SER A 234 17.47 -6.99 12.84
N TRP A 235 16.78 -7.46 11.80
CA TRP A 235 17.33 -8.31 10.77
C TRP A 235 18.05 -7.48 9.70
N LYS A 236 19.20 -7.98 9.24
CA LYS A 236 19.91 -7.45 8.07
C LYS A 236 19.56 -8.34 6.88
N GLY A 237 19.44 -7.76 5.69
CA GLY A 237 18.93 -8.48 4.52
C GLY A 237 19.54 -8.03 3.21
N CYS A 238 19.43 -8.90 2.23
CA CYS A 238 19.80 -8.70 0.84
C CYS A 238 18.65 -9.21 -0.03
N VAL A 239 18.26 -8.45 -1.04
CA VAL A 239 17.24 -8.87 -2.03
C VAL A 239 17.88 -8.81 -3.40
N LEU A 240 17.85 -9.94 -4.11
CA LEU A 240 18.19 -10.04 -5.52
C LEU A 240 16.88 -10.20 -6.30
N VAL A 241 16.70 -9.36 -7.31
CA VAL A 241 15.59 -9.46 -8.27
C VAL A 241 16.18 -9.36 -9.66
N GLY A 242 15.71 -10.15 -10.60
CA GLY A 242 16.16 -10.03 -11.99
C GLY A 242 15.03 -10.23 -12.98
N GLY A 243 15.23 -9.71 -14.17
CA GLY A 243 14.26 -9.77 -15.26
C GLY A 243 14.68 -8.90 -16.45
N PRO A 244 13.87 -8.90 -17.52
CA PRO A 244 14.14 -8.08 -18.69
C PRO A 244 13.95 -6.59 -18.38
N LEU A 245 14.87 -5.76 -18.84
CA LEU A 245 14.82 -4.30 -18.74
C LEU A 245 14.40 -3.70 -20.09
N PRO A 246 13.17 -3.17 -20.24
CA PRO A 246 12.64 -2.65 -21.50
C PRO A 246 13.55 -1.65 -22.19
N GLU A 247 14.12 -0.70 -21.45
CA GLU A 247 14.99 0.34 -22.01
C GLU A 247 16.24 -0.24 -22.72
N SER A 248 16.82 -1.31 -22.19
CA SER A 248 18.09 -1.86 -22.68
C SER A 248 17.96 -3.09 -23.57
N GLY A 249 16.81 -3.77 -23.53
CA GLY A 249 16.62 -5.07 -24.17
C GLY A 249 17.45 -6.21 -23.58
N LYS A 250 17.98 -6.03 -22.37
CA LYS A 250 18.83 -7.02 -21.68
C LYS A 250 18.16 -7.53 -20.40
N LEU A 251 18.52 -8.76 -20.01
CA LEU A 251 18.24 -9.24 -18.67
C LEU A 251 19.17 -8.51 -17.69
N THR A 252 18.59 -8.02 -16.60
CA THR A 252 19.32 -7.29 -15.56
C THR A 252 19.04 -7.90 -14.20
N VAL A 253 20.01 -7.79 -13.30
CA VAL A 253 19.87 -8.18 -11.89
C VAL A 253 20.00 -6.91 -11.06
N LEU A 254 18.93 -6.59 -10.34
CA LEU A 254 18.92 -5.56 -9.32
C LEU A 254 19.25 -6.20 -7.97
N CYS A 255 20.22 -5.61 -7.27
CA CYS A 255 20.59 -6.06 -5.94
C CYS A 255 20.49 -4.92 -4.93
N VAL A 256 19.73 -5.15 -3.86
CA VAL A 256 19.49 -4.16 -2.79
C VAL A 256 19.91 -4.77 -1.45
N HIS A 257 20.73 -4.03 -0.69
CA HIS A 257 21.29 -4.48 0.58
C HIS A 257 20.90 -3.55 1.72
N GLN A 258 20.67 -4.15 2.89
CA GLN A 258 20.48 -3.44 4.14
C GLN A 258 21.25 -4.12 5.26
N GLY A 259 22.21 -3.37 5.81
CA GLY A 259 23.11 -3.85 6.83
C GLY A 259 24.56 -3.52 6.52
N ARG A 260 25.36 -3.45 7.57
CA ARG A 260 26.79 -3.15 7.50
C ARG A 260 27.52 -3.99 8.53
N THR A 261 28.72 -4.45 8.21
CA THR A 261 29.57 -5.16 9.17
C THR A 261 29.98 -4.23 10.31
N CYS A 262 30.08 -4.74 11.54
CA CYS A 262 30.44 -3.92 12.70
C CYS A 262 31.86 -3.34 12.60
N ASN A 263 32.77 -4.04 11.95
CA ASN A 263 34.20 -3.71 11.97
C ASN A 263 34.55 -2.64 10.93
N LEU A 264 34.06 -2.80 9.69
CA LEU A 264 34.46 -1.97 8.54
C LEU A 264 33.29 -1.18 7.95
N GLY A 265 32.05 -1.48 8.36
CA GLY A 265 30.88 -0.85 7.78
C GLY A 265 30.55 -1.32 6.36
N ASN A 266 31.20 -2.38 5.88
CA ASN A 266 31.00 -2.94 4.54
C ASN A 266 29.59 -3.54 4.40
N ASN A 267 28.98 -3.38 3.22
CA ASN A 267 27.76 -4.11 2.88
C ASN A 267 28.09 -5.57 2.49
N PHE A 268 27.07 -6.38 2.19
CA PHE A 268 27.28 -7.80 1.92
C PHE A 268 28.23 -8.09 0.74
N PRO A 269 28.10 -7.43 -0.44
CA PRO A 269 29.05 -7.60 -1.55
C PRO A 269 30.49 -7.27 -1.18
N GLN A 270 30.70 -6.18 -0.44
CA GLN A 270 32.04 -5.74 -0.03
C GLN A 270 32.65 -6.58 1.09
N ALA A 271 31.84 -7.36 1.79
CA ALA A 271 32.28 -8.19 2.91
C ALA A 271 32.50 -9.66 2.51
N SER A 272 32.08 -10.07 1.31
CA SER A 272 32.09 -11.46 0.86
C SER A 272 32.85 -11.61 -0.44
N ASP A 273 33.96 -12.33 -0.42
CA ASP A 273 34.74 -12.66 -1.63
C ASP A 273 33.96 -13.58 -2.58
N ALA A 274 32.95 -14.29 -2.06
CA ALA A 274 32.08 -15.18 -2.84
C ALA A 274 30.92 -14.44 -3.53
N TRP A 275 30.81 -13.11 -3.37
CA TRP A 275 29.67 -12.36 -3.92
C TRP A 275 29.55 -12.50 -5.44
N SER A 276 30.65 -12.42 -6.17
CA SER A 276 30.65 -12.58 -7.64
C SER A 276 30.07 -13.92 -8.09
N ALA A 277 30.35 -15.01 -7.35
CA ALA A 277 29.79 -16.32 -7.66
C ALA A 277 28.27 -16.39 -7.40
N VAL A 278 27.78 -15.68 -6.37
CA VAL A 278 26.33 -15.58 -6.09
C VAL A 278 25.62 -14.80 -7.19
N GLU A 279 26.20 -13.67 -7.61
CA GLU A 279 25.66 -12.82 -8.68
C GLU A 279 25.63 -13.55 -10.03
N GLU A 280 26.69 -14.28 -10.37
CA GLU A 280 26.75 -15.10 -11.58
C GLU A 280 25.72 -16.24 -11.56
N ALA A 281 25.63 -16.97 -10.44
CA ALA A 281 24.67 -18.06 -10.29
C ALA A 281 23.22 -17.56 -10.43
N PHE A 282 22.91 -16.41 -9.83
CA PHE A 282 21.59 -15.80 -9.94
C PHE A 282 21.32 -15.27 -11.35
N SER A 283 22.30 -14.63 -12.00
CA SER A 283 22.17 -14.17 -13.39
C SER A 283 21.88 -15.33 -14.35
N LYS A 284 22.55 -16.48 -14.16
CA LYS A 284 22.28 -17.71 -14.92
C LYS A 284 20.87 -18.26 -14.66
N PHE A 285 20.39 -18.20 -13.43
CA PHE A 285 19.02 -18.58 -13.10
C PHE A 285 18.02 -17.70 -13.85
N ILE A 286 18.18 -16.37 -13.83
CA ILE A 286 17.31 -15.43 -14.56
C ILE A 286 17.34 -15.68 -16.06
N ALA A 287 18.51 -15.96 -16.65
CA ALA A 287 18.62 -16.32 -18.07
C ALA A 287 17.82 -17.58 -18.45
N ASN A 288 17.58 -18.49 -17.51
CA ASN A 288 16.75 -19.68 -17.73
C ASN A 288 15.26 -19.45 -17.44
N CYS A 289 14.90 -18.36 -16.75
CA CYS A 289 13.50 -18.02 -16.44
C CYS A 289 12.77 -17.34 -17.61
N PHE A 290 13.49 -16.83 -18.60
CA PHE A 290 12.92 -16.08 -19.71
C PHE A 290 13.38 -16.68 -21.05
N PRO A 291 12.50 -16.69 -22.07
CA PRO A 291 12.91 -16.96 -23.45
C PRO A 291 14.04 -16.01 -23.89
N GLY A 292 14.94 -16.48 -24.75
CA GLY A 292 16.12 -15.71 -25.18
C GLY A 292 15.80 -14.41 -25.91
N ASP A 293 14.60 -14.29 -26.48
CA ASP A 293 14.08 -13.12 -27.22
C ASP A 293 13.19 -12.21 -26.36
N ALA A 294 12.79 -12.62 -25.15
CA ALA A 294 11.81 -11.91 -24.35
C ALA A 294 12.25 -10.46 -24.02
N ALA A 295 13.53 -10.28 -23.69
CA ALA A 295 14.08 -8.96 -23.40
C ALA A 295 14.09 -8.05 -24.64
N GLN A 296 14.38 -8.60 -25.82
CA GLN A 296 14.38 -7.85 -27.07
C GLN A 296 12.96 -7.45 -27.48
N ARG A 297 12.00 -8.38 -27.40
CA ARG A 297 10.58 -8.10 -27.71
C ARG A 297 10.02 -6.95 -26.87
N LEU A 298 10.41 -6.89 -25.59
CA LEU A 298 10.05 -5.78 -24.71
C LEU A 298 10.70 -4.46 -25.10
N ALA A 299 11.97 -4.49 -25.50
CA ALA A 299 12.66 -3.30 -25.98
C ALA A 299 12.09 -2.80 -27.29
N ASP A 300 11.69 -3.70 -28.19
CA ASP A 300 11.04 -3.35 -29.44
C ASP A 300 9.68 -2.70 -29.16
N ALA A 301 8.88 -3.26 -28.26
CA ALA A 301 7.62 -2.65 -27.82
C ALA A 301 7.84 -1.29 -27.11
N PHE A 302 8.90 -1.17 -26.31
CA PHE A 302 9.26 0.09 -25.64
C PHE A 302 9.69 1.17 -26.62
N ASN A 303 10.40 0.82 -27.69
CA ASN A 303 10.89 1.76 -28.70
C ASN A 303 9.92 1.96 -29.86
N ALA A 304 8.90 1.11 -30.00
CA ALA A 304 7.82 1.29 -30.96
C ALA A 304 7.13 2.62 -30.66
N ILE A 305 7.50 3.65 -31.42
CA ILE A 305 6.77 4.92 -31.45
C ILE A 305 5.33 4.51 -31.77
N PRO A 306 4.33 4.89 -30.96
CA PRO A 306 2.95 4.67 -31.35
C PRO A 306 2.79 5.41 -32.66
N GLU A 307 2.81 4.65 -33.78
CA GLU A 307 2.47 5.14 -35.10
C GLU A 307 1.15 5.83 -34.87
N THR A 308 1.23 7.15 -34.79
CA THR A 308 0.22 8.00 -34.19
C THR A 308 -0.96 7.80 -35.08
N ALA A 309 -1.88 6.90 -34.68
CA ALA A 309 -2.86 6.25 -35.53
C ALA A 309 -3.33 7.29 -36.49
N GLY A 310 -2.73 7.25 -37.68
CA GLY A 310 -2.80 8.36 -38.61
C GLY A 310 -4.28 8.54 -38.77
N SER A 311 -4.78 9.76 -38.50
CA SER A 311 -6.10 10.14 -38.96
C SER A 311 -6.24 9.49 -40.31
N GLU A 312 -7.18 8.55 -40.44
CA GLU A 312 -7.66 8.15 -41.75
C GLU A 312 -8.10 9.47 -42.37
N GLN A 313 -7.19 10.12 -43.09
CA GLN A 313 -7.53 11.05 -44.11
C GLN A 313 -8.35 10.18 -45.03
N VAL A 314 -9.67 10.25 -44.83
CA VAL A 314 -10.68 9.85 -45.78
C VAL A 314 -10.13 10.26 -47.13
N THR A 315 -9.59 9.28 -47.86
CA THR A 315 -9.22 9.43 -49.25
C THR A 315 -10.54 9.71 -49.95
N GLN A 316 -10.88 10.99 -50.03
CA GLN A 316 -12.00 11.46 -50.81
C GLN A 316 -11.60 11.19 -52.26
N ASP A 317 -12.17 10.11 -52.81
CA ASP A 317 -12.05 9.69 -54.20
C ASP A 317 -12.17 10.91 -55.12
N THR A 318 -11.02 11.39 -55.59
CA THR A 318 -10.95 12.36 -56.68
C THR A 318 -10.37 11.61 -57.89
N PRO A 319 -11.17 11.36 -58.94
CA PRO A 319 -10.72 10.63 -60.11
C PRO A 319 -9.73 11.48 -60.90
N THR A 320 -8.50 10.99 -61.08
CA THR A 320 -7.48 11.64 -61.91
C THR A 320 -7.04 10.69 -63.04
N PRO A 321 -6.86 11.18 -64.29
CA PRO A 321 -6.79 10.38 -65.52
C PRO A 321 -5.38 9.77 -65.78
N PRO A 322 -5.22 8.92 -66.82
CA PRO A 322 -4.04 8.08 -66.99
C PRO A 322 -2.94 8.80 -67.78
N SER A 323 -1.71 8.74 -67.28
CA SER A 323 -0.43 9.03 -67.96
C SER A 323 0.68 8.91 -66.92
N THR A 324 1.91 8.44 -67.14
CA THR A 324 2.61 7.80 -68.26
C THR A 324 3.86 7.17 -67.62
N SER A 325 4.29 6.03 -68.14
CA SER A 325 5.55 5.33 -67.83
C SER A 325 6.78 6.24 -67.81
N ASN A 326 7.68 6.06 -66.84
CA ASN A 326 9.12 6.07 -67.12
C ASN A 326 9.97 5.41 -66.03
N SER A 327 11.05 4.83 -66.51
CA SER A 327 11.88 3.77 -65.94
C SER A 327 13.10 4.29 -65.16
N SER A 328 13.81 3.35 -64.51
CA SER A 328 15.25 3.40 -64.12
C SER A 328 15.57 4.22 -62.85
N ALA A 329 16.52 3.87 -61.98
CA ALA A 329 17.53 2.81 -61.93
C ALA A 329 18.01 2.61 -60.48
N ALA A 330 18.68 1.48 -60.27
CA ALA A 330 19.36 1.05 -59.05
C ALA A 330 20.53 1.95 -58.63
N ALA A 331 20.82 1.95 -57.31
CA ALA A 331 22.19 2.11 -56.79
C ALA A 331 22.31 1.55 -55.37
N SER A 332 23.12 0.50 -55.25
CA SER A 332 23.66 -0.07 -54.02
C SER A 332 24.85 0.76 -53.51
N ILE A 333 24.96 1.01 -52.20
CA ILE A 333 26.21 1.40 -51.53
C ILE A 333 26.19 0.83 -50.10
N THR A 334 26.86 -0.31 -49.84
CA THR A 334 28.23 -0.51 -49.30
C THR A 334 28.42 -0.15 -47.82
N SER A 335 28.74 -1.21 -47.05
CA SER A 335 29.12 -1.26 -45.65
C SER A 335 30.49 -0.63 -45.36
N ALA A 336 30.67 -0.11 -44.15
CA ALA A 336 31.99 0.13 -43.56
C ALA A 336 31.96 -0.13 -42.04
N THR A 337 32.71 -1.15 -41.63
CA THR A 337 33.12 -1.49 -40.26
C THR A 337 34.43 -0.78 -39.95
N PRO A 338 34.65 -0.29 -38.71
CA PRO A 338 35.91 -0.59 -38.03
C PRO A 338 35.70 -0.82 -36.51
N THR A 339 36.21 -1.89 -35.92
CA THR A 339 37.59 -2.10 -35.42
C THR A 339 37.60 -2.10 -33.89
N GLU A 340 37.65 -3.34 -33.42
CA GLU A 340 38.09 -3.88 -32.14
C GLU A 340 39.35 -3.22 -31.57
N SER A 341 39.32 -2.85 -30.29
CA SER A 341 40.52 -2.62 -29.47
C SER A 341 40.26 -3.03 -28.02
N SER A 342 41.05 -4.00 -27.58
CA SER A 342 41.04 -4.62 -26.24
C SER A 342 42.05 -3.91 -25.30
N PRO A 343 42.26 -4.34 -24.04
CA PRO A 343 42.16 -3.45 -22.88
C PRO A 343 43.52 -3.17 -22.20
N ILE A 344 43.57 -2.10 -21.40
CA ILE A 344 44.70 -1.79 -20.53
C ILE A 344 44.23 -1.80 -19.06
N SER A 345 44.71 -2.76 -18.29
CA SER A 345 44.69 -2.75 -16.82
C SER A 345 45.84 -1.88 -16.27
N PRO A 346 45.66 -1.27 -15.08
CA PRO A 346 46.73 -1.34 -14.08
C PRO A 346 46.17 -1.52 -12.65
N THR A 347 46.67 -2.51 -11.90
CA THR A 347 47.81 -2.40 -10.96
C THR A 347 47.38 -1.96 -9.55
N THR A 348 47.36 -2.96 -8.68
CA THR A 348 47.31 -2.96 -7.22
C THR A 348 48.48 -2.19 -6.61
N GLN A 349 48.21 -1.33 -5.63
CA GLN A 349 49.22 -0.95 -4.63
C GLN A 349 48.65 -1.03 -3.21
N SER A 350 49.34 -1.88 -2.45
CA SER A 350 49.21 -2.14 -1.02
C SER A 350 50.00 -1.09 -0.25
N THR A 351 49.44 -0.55 0.83
CA THR A 351 50.23 0.17 1.84
C THR A 351 49.73 -0.12 3.24
N THR A 352 50.71 -0.49 4.07
CA THR A 352 50.72 -0.91 5.46
C THR A 352 50.42 0.20 6.48
N ALA A 353 49.80 -0.17 7.60
CA ALA A 353 49.62 0.59 8.86
C ALA A 353 50.94 0.68 9.68
N PRO A 354 51.01 1.07 11.00
CA PRO A 354 50.08 1.64 12.02
C PRO A 354 50.79 2.75 12.90
N PRO A 355 50.56 3.01 14.24
CA PRO A 355 49.50 2.67 15.24
C PRO A 355 49.05 3.78 16.29
N LYS A 356 47.98 3.43 17.05
CA LYS A 356 47.67 3.61 18.52
C LYS A 356 47.56 5.00 19.23
N ARG A 357 46.45 5.20 20.00
CA ARG A 357 46.33 5.29 21.50
C ARG A 357 44.91 5.71 21.94
N THR A 358 44.14 4.88 22.68
CA THR A 358 43.90 4.74 24.16
C THR A 358 43.13 5.85 24.90
N GLY A 359 42.02 5.46 25.55
CA GLY A 359 41.36 6.12 26.71
C GLY A 359 39.86 5.79 26.75
N ARG A 360 39.32 4.84 27.54
CA ARG A 360 39.22 4.67 29.01
C ARG A 360 38.32 5.71 29.69
N GLY A 361 37.09 5.31 30.03
CA GLY A 361 36.17 6.06 30.88
C GLY A 361 35.07 5.16 31.45
N SER A 362 35.23 4.78 32.72
CA SER A 362 34.34 3.95 33.54
C SER A 362 33.78 4.80 34.68
N LYS A 363 32.48 4.64 35.01
CA LYS A 363 31.78 4.86 36.32
C LYS A 363 30.29 5.07 36.02
N GLY A 364 29.31 4.59 36.80
CA GLY A 364 29.35 3.95 38.10
C GLY A 364 27.96 3.43 38.54
N LYS A 365 28.00 2.60 39.59
CA LYS A 365 26.91 1.95 40.33
C LYS A 365 25.97 2.91 41.09
N LYS A 366 24.74 2.43 41.35
CA LYS A 366 24.02 2.28 42.66
C LYS A 366 22.52 2.07 42.32
N GLY A 367 21.75 1.09 42.79
CA GLY A 367 21.82 0.23 43.96
C GLY A 367 20.86 0.74 45.03
N THR A 368 19.66 0.16 45.17
CA THR A 368 18.95 0.12 46.47
C THR A 368 17.94 -1.03 46.52
N VAL A 369 18.15 -1.87 47.54
CA VAL A 369 17.33 -2.96 48.02
C VAL A 369 16.26 -2.39 48.96
N ARG A 370 15.02 -2.91 48.94
CA ARG A 370 14.17 -2.86 50.14
C ARG A 370 13.25 -4.08 50.21
N ALA A 371 13.49 -4.88 51.24
CA ALA A 371 12.62 -5.94 51.72
C ALA A 371 11.39 -5.35 52.44
N LYS A 372 10.25 -6.07 52.40
CA LYS A 372 9.42 -6.23 53.60
C LYS A 372 8.61 -7.52 53.53
N ARG A 373 8.81 -8.32 54.57
CA ARG A 373 8.16 -9.57 54.94
C ARG A 373 7.04 -9.21 55.94
N THR A 374 5.86 -9.81 55.80
CA THR A 374 4.88 -9.96 56.87
C THR A 374 4.04 -11.21 56.62
N GLU A 375 4.22 -12.18 57.52
CA GLU A 375 3.28 -13.23 57.94
C GLU A 375 2.00 -12.55 58.49
N GLY A 376 0.79 -13.10 58.55
CA GLY A 376 0.19 -14.38 58.20
C GLY A 376 -1.30 -14.34 58.61
N THR A 377 -1.92 -15.52 58.72
CA THR A 377 -3.20 -15.86 59.39
C THR A 377 -4.40 -16.17 58.47
N SER A 378 -4.80 -17.45 58.55
CA SER A 378 -5.99 -18.11 57.98
C SER A 378 -7.33 -17.50 58.39
N THR A 379 -8.37 -17.73 57.58
CA THR A 379 -9.57 -18.48 57.99
C THR A 379 -10.37 -18.98 56.78
N ASP A 380 -11.08 -20.08 57.05
CA ASP A 380 -11.77 -21.03 56.18
C ASP A 380 -12.87 -20.48 55.25
N GLY A 381 -13.19 -21.25 54.21
CA GLY A 381 -14.51 -21.17 53.58
C GLY A 381 -14.70 -21.84 52.21
N LEU A 382 -15.21 -23.07 52.24
CA LEU A 382 -16.23 -23.62 51.32
C LEU A 382 -15.84 -24.11 49.90
N SER A 383 -15.72 -25.44 49.82
CA SER A 383 -16.56 -26.38 49.03
C SER A 383 -16.59 -26.38 47.49
N ASN A 384 -16.48 -27.62 46.97
CA ASN A 384 -17.04 -28.20 45.73
C ASN A 384 -16.34 -27.88 44.40
N ALA A 385 -15.72 -28.86 43.76
CA ALA A 385 -16.39 -29.89 42.95
C ALA A 385 -15.36 -30.81 42.27
N ALA A 386 -15.78 -32.06 42.05
CA ALA A 386 -14.97 -33.16 41.55
C ALA A 386 -14.53 -33.00 40.08
N ILE A 387 -13.29 -33.38 39.78
CA ILE A 387 -12.85 -33.76 38.42
C ILE A 387 -12.11 -35.09 38.52
N THR A 388 -12.72 -36.13 37.97
CA THR A 388 -12.12 -37.45 37.72
C THR A 388 -11.09 -37.35 36.59
N PRO A 389 -9.98 -38.12 36.65
CA PRO A 389 -8.95 -38.12 35.63
C PRO A 389 -9.22 -39.16 34.53
N THR A 390 -8.80 -38.88 33.30
CA THR A 390 -8.67 -39.88 32.22
C THR A 390 -7.41 -39.58 31.40
N PRO A 391 -6.80 -40.58 30.72
CA PRO A 391 -5.41 -40.91 30.94
C PRO A 391 -4.51 -40.57 29.76
N SER A 392 -3.23 -40.45 30.11
CA SER A 392 -2.04 -40.63 29.29
C SER A 392 -2.17 -41.67 28.18
N LEU A 393 -1.77 -41.29 26.97
CA LEU A 393 -1.38 -42.22 25.91
C LEU A 393 -0.04 -41.77 25.30
N ASN A 394 0.99 -42.54 25.66
CA ASN A 394 2.30 -42.59 25.03
C ASN A 394 2.22 -43.17 23.60
N ALA A 395 2.93 -42.57 22.66
CA ALA A 395 3.54 -43.21 21.49
C ALA A 395 4.64 -42.27 20.97
N SER A 396 5.93 -42.52 21.20
CA SER A 396 6.83 -43.47 20.52
C SER A 396 7.16 -43.12 19.05
N LYS A 397 8.37 -42.55 18.90
CA LYS A 397 9.46 -42.84 17.94
C LYS A 397 9.28 -42.73 16.41
N ALA A 398 10.43 -42.40 15.82
CA ALA A 398 10.92 -42.50 14.44
C ALA A 398 10.61 -41.26 13.58
N GLY A 399 11.57 -40.53 12.99
CA GLY A 399 12.94 -40.86 12.63
C GLY A 399 13.06 -40.98 11.11
N GLN A 400 13.39 -39.89 10.42
CA GLN A 400 14.03 -39.98 9.11
C GLN A 400 14.81 -38.71 8.80
N GLN A 401 16.12 -38.88 8.75
CA GLN A 401 17.14 -37.91 8.37
C GLN A 401 17.43 -38.19 6.89
N ILE A 402 17.14 -37.23 6.02
CA ILE A 402 17.60 -37.24 4.63
C ILE A 402 18.76 -36.25 4.55
N GLN A 403 19.96 -36.77 4.34
CA GLN A 403 21.12 -35.99 3.90
C GLN A 403 20.93 -35.67 2.41
N ILE A 404 21.05 -34.39 2.07
CA ILE A 404 21.62 -33.91 0.80
C ILE A 404 22.72 -32.94 1.19
#